data_AF-A0A7G8UPH5-F1
#
_entry.id   AF-A0A7G8UPH5-F1
#
_cell.length_a   1.000
_cell.length_b   1.000
_cell.length_c   1.000
_cell.angle_alpha   90.00
_cell.angle_beta   90.00
_cell.angle_gamma   90.00
#
_symmetry.space_group_name_H-M   'P 1'
#
loop_
_entity.id
_entity.type
_entity.pdbx_description
1 polymer ?
#
loop_
_entity_poly.entity_id
_entity_poly.type
_entity_poly.pdbx_seq_one_letter_code
_entity_poly.pdbx_strand_id
1 'polypeptide(L)'
;MKNTFKKMSTIILCSVLFLTVASSAYATEGNQRSQEKSEQEIHELFKQHAEDLQLSESERYKEVVLEDEGIILFNSVTVTKQPTINAKQGIVEYGPQATQTYVMTSSQGAKALFGNTLYQLDYNTNWTFDQNTVISSYSWASVLNGFGWSHKYTTSNGPGILDSGRTHEWAGTAAFAITVAGIDVSNTTLINRHRVRHNGTYAWTYDQTG
;
A
#
# COMPACT_ATOMS: atom_id res chain seq x y z
N MET A 1 40.38 7.65 -34.21
CA MET A 1 39.39 7.72 -33.12
C MET A 1 38.28 8.76 -33.28
N LYS A 2 38.31 9.71 -34.23
CA LYS A 2 37.24 10.73 -34.39
C LYS A 2 36.00 10.26 -35.19
N ASN A 3 36.10 9.19 -35.99
CA ASN A 3 35.01 8.75 -36.89
C ASN A 3 34.05 7.71 -36.29
N THR A 4 34.43 7.01 -35.22
CA THR A 4 33.55 6.05 -34.52
C THR A 4 32.61 6.76 -33.55
N PHE A 5 33.04 7.85 -32.92
CA PHE A 5 32.20 8.66 -32.04
C PHE A 5 31.04 9.32 -32.79
N LYS A 6 31.29 9.86 -33.99
CA LYS A 6 30.23 10.42 -34.86
C LYS A 6 29.18 9.39 -35.22
N LYS A 7 29.57 8.14 -35.53
CA LYS A 7 28.63 7.07 -35.90
C LYS A 7 27.75 6.61 -34.72
N MET A 8 28.30 6.56 -33.50
CA MET A 8 27.50 6.26 -32.30
C MET A 8 26.50 7.38 -31.96
N SER A 9 26.90 8.64 -32.08
CA SER A 9 26.01 9.78 -31.83
C SER A 9 24.84 9.84 -32.83
N THR A 10 25.07 9.50 -34.10
CA THR A 10 23.99 9.45 -35.11
C THR A 10 23.01 8.32 -34.85
N ILE A 11 23.48 7.16 -34.38
CA ILE A 11 22.58 6.03 -34.03
C ILE A 11 21.72 6.40 -32.83
N ILE A 12 22.29 6.98 -31.77
CA ILE A 12 21.52 7.39 -30.59
C ILE A 12 20.50 8.49 -30.95
N LEU A 13 20.88 9.45 -31.79
CA LEU A 13 19.97 10.52 -32.21
C LEU A 13 18.84 9.99 -33.12
N CYS A 14 19.13 9.04 -34.01
CA CYS A 14 18.11 8.37 -34.82
C CYS A 14 17.19 7.48 -33.99
N SER A 15 17.68 6.81 -32.94
CA SER A 15 16.84 6.02 -32.03
C SER A 15 15.86 6.88 -31.22
N VAL A 16 16.31 8.06 -30.76
CA VAL A 16 15.45 9.02 -30.03
C VAL A 16 14.41 9.65 -30.96
N LEU A 17 14.76 9.88 -32.23
CA LEU A 17 13.82 10.35 -33.25
C LEU A 17 12.82 9.26 -33.66
N PHE A 18 13.21 7.99 -33.74
CA PHE A 18 12.27 6.90 -34.03
C PHE A 18 11.32 6.61 -32.86
N LEU A 19 11.77 6.75 -31.61
CA LEU A 19 10.92 6.61 -30.43
C LEU A 19 9.91 7.76 -30.29
N THR A 20 10.25 8.98 -30.69
CA THR A 20 9.33 10.14 -30.69
C THR A 20 8.35 10.13 -31.86
N VAL A 21 8.73 9.59 -33.02
CA VAL A 21 7.82 9.48 -34.18
C VAL A 21 6.90 8.25 -34.07
N ALA A 22 7.35 7.15 -33.47
CA ALA A 22 6.46 6.01 -33.15
C ALA A 22 5.42 6.37 -32.08
N SER A 23 5.70 7.34 -31.20
CA SER A 23 4.71 7.88 -30.25
C SER A 23 3.82 8.96 -30.85
N SER A 24 4.24 9.67 -31.91
CA SER A 24 3.37 10.63 -32.62
C SER A 24 2.47 10.00 -33.69
N ALA A 25 2.84 8.84 -34.26
CA ALA A 25 1.99 8.10 -35.19
C ALA A 25 0.78 7.42 -34.53
N TYR A 26 0.78 7.28 -33.20
CA TYR A 26 -0.41 6.93 -32.39
C TYR A 26 -1.18 8.16 -31.90
N ALA A 27 -0.73 9.37 -32.23
CA ALA A 27 -1.31 10.62 -31.76
C ALA A 27 -1.70 11.53 -32.91
N THR A 28 -2.38 11.02 -33.95
CA THR A 28 -3.20 11.88 -34.81
C THR A 28 -4.26 11.05 -35.52
N GLU A 29 -5.49 11.10 -35.03
CA GLU A 29 -6.71 11.44 -35.78
C GLU A 29 -7.94 11.14 -34.91
N GLY A 30 -8.52 12.19 -34.30
CA GLY A 30 -9.72 12.03 -33.47
C GLY A 30 -10.04 13.20 -32.54
N ASN A 31 -10.07 14.40 -33.12
CA ASN A 31 -10.72 15.63 -32.65
C ASN A 31 -11.37 15.68 -31.24
N GLN A 32 -10.92 16.66 -30.45
CA GLN A 32 -11.69 17.36 -29.41
C GLN A 32 -12.26 16.53 -28.24
N ARG A 33 -11.36 16.05 -27.37
CA ARG A 33 -11.67 15.80 -25.96
C ARG A 33 -10.45 15.93 -25.06
N SER A 34 -9.67 17.00 -25.25
CA SER A 34 -8.69 17.47 -24.26
C SER A 34 -9.40 18.19 -23.12
N GLN A 35 -10.26 17.44 -22.42
CA GLN A 35 -11.03 17.90 -21.28
C GLN A 35 -10.76 16.92 -20.13
N GLU A 36 -9.88 17.33 -19.21
CA GLU A 36 -9.92 16.96 -17.78
C GLU A 36 -10.37 15.52 -17.45
N LYS A 37 -9.57 14.52 -17.83
CA LYS A 37 -9.61 13.19 -17.20
C LYS A 37 -8.35 13.07 -16.32
N SER A 38 -8.31 13.79 -15.22
CA SER A 38 -8.75 13.48 -13.85
C SER A 38 -7.57 12.98 -13.01
N GLU A 39 -7.15 13.80 -12.04
CA GLU A 39 -6.20 13.45 -10.98
C GLU A 39 -6.69 12.28 -10.09
N GLN A 40 -7.81 11.62 -10.41
CA GLN A 40 -8.64 10.80 -9.52
C GLN A 40 -8.86 9.34 -9.96
N GLU A 41 -8.36 8.88 -11.11
CA GLU A 41 -8.82 7.60 -11.68
C GLU A 41 -8.59 6.41 -10.73
N ILE A 42 -7.40 6.25 -10.15
CA ILE A 42 -7.13 5.08 -9.31
C ILE A 42 -7.67 5.23 -7.87
N HIS A 43 -7.78 6.46 -7.39
CA HIS A 43 -8.46 6.73 -6.11
C HIS A 43 -9.92 6.29 -6.17
N GLU A 44 -10.62 6.62 -7.26
CA GLU A 44 -12.02 6.23 -7.45
C GLU A 44 -12.18 4.72 -7.65
N LEU A 45 -11.21 4.03 -8.28
CA LEU A 45 -11.22 2.56 -8.38
C LEU A 45 -11.15 1.88 -7.00
N PHE A 46 -10.32 2.38 -6.08
CA PHE A 46 -10.29 1.85 -4.71
C PHE A 46 -11.61 2.10 -3.96
N LYS A 47 -12.29 3.23 -4.21
CA LYS A 47 -13.62 3.49 -3.64
C LYS A 47 -14.70 2.59 -4.23
N GLN A 48 -14.65 2.32 -5.53
CA GLN A 48 -15.63 1.46 -6.20
C GLN A 48 -15.53 0.01 -5.73
N HIS A 49 -14.31 -0.47 -5.48
CA HIS A 49 -14.02 -1.85 -5.08
C HIS A 49 -13.76 -2.02 -3.58
N ALA A 50 -14.19 -1.02 -2.81
CA ALA A 50 -14.20 -0.98 -1.36
C ALA A 50 -14.61 -2.28 -0.68
N GLU A 51 -15.83 -2.72 -0.97
CA GLU A 51 -16.49 -3.85 -0.35
C GLU A 51 -15.83 -5.16 -0.80
N ASP A 52 -15.43 -5.22 -2.07
CA ASP A 52 -14.72 -6.36 -2.64
C ASP A 52 -13.37 -6.58 -1.96
N LEU A 53 -12.69 -5.51 -1.55
CA LEU A 53 -11.38 -5.56 -0.88
C LEU A 53 -11.47 -5.71 0.65
N GLN A 54 -12.67 -5.81 1.23
CA GLN A 54 -12.80 -6.06 2.68
C GLN A 54 -12.33 -7.47 3.05
N LEU A 55 -11.42 -7.55 4.01
CA LEU A 55 -10.87 -8.79 4.53
C LEU A 55 -11.66 -9.27 5.75
N SER A 56 -11.59 -10.57 6.02
CA SER A 56 -12.13 -11.19 7.24
C SER A 56 -11.05 -12.00 7.95
N GLU A 57 -11.32 -12.45 9.17
CA GLU A 57 -10.35 -13.30 9.89
C GLU A 57 -10.02 -14.60 9.14
N SER A 58 -11.00 -15.15 8.40
CA SER A 58 -10.88 -16.34 7.56
C SER A 58 -10.30 -16.06 6.17
N GLU A 59 -10.53 -14.86 5.63
CA GLU A 59 -10.09 -14.46 4.29
C GLU A 59 -9.16 -13.25 4.40
N ARG A 60 -7.87 -13.57 4.46
CA ARG A 60 -6.78 -12.64 4.79
C ARG A 60 -6.11 -12.00 3.57
N TYR A 61 -6.60 -12.30 2.38
CA TYR A 61 -6.06 -11.83 1.12
C TYR A 61 -7.18 -11.69 0.11
N LYS A 62 -7.25 -10.55 -0.59
CA LYS A 62 -8.19 -10.31 -1.67
C LYS A 62 -7.56 -9.50 -2.80
N GLU A 63 -8.03 -9.76 -4.00
CA GLU A 63 -7.66 -9.04 -5.22
C GLU A 63 -8.91 -8.69 -6.02
N VAL A 64 -8.86 -7.56 -6.71
CA VAL A 64 -9.81 -7.18 -7.76
C VAL A 64 -9.02 -6.91 -9.03
N VAL A 65 -9.28 -7.70 -10.06
CA VAL A 65 -8.65 -7.58 -11.37
C VAL A 65 -9.44 -6.59 -12.20
N LEU A 66 -8.79 -5.51 -12.63
CA LEU A 66 -9.38 -4.47 -13.48
C LEU A 66 -8.70 -4.56 -14.85
N GLU A 67 -9.18 -5.50 -15.67
CA GLU A 67 -8.56 -5.82 -16.97
C GLU A 67 -8.51 -4.60 -17.90
N ASP A 68 -9.58 -3.81 -17.94
CA ASP A 68 -9.69 -2.59 -18.75
C ASP A 68 -8.67 -1.51 -18.35
N GLU A 69 -8.27 -1.51 -17.07
CA GLU A 69 -7.31 -0.56 -16.49
C GLU A 69 -5.87 -1.11 -16.44
N GLY A 70 -5.68 -2.39 -16.77
CA GLY A 70 -4.37 -3.04 -16.74
C GLY A 70 -3.78 -3.22 -15.33
N ILE A 71 -4.61 -3.16 -14.28
CA ILE A 71 -4.17 -3.23 -12.88
C ILE A 71 -4.94 -4.26 -12.06
N ILE A 72 -4.36 -4.64 -10.94
CA ILE A 72 -4.96 -5.46 -9.91
C ILE A 72 -4.83 -4.71 -8.59
N LEU A 73 -5.97 -4.40 -7.97
CA LEU A 73 -6.02 -3.87 -6.61
C LEU A 73 -5.94 -5.04 -5.64
N PHE A 74 -5.17 -4.89 -4.56
CA PHE A 74 -5.05 -5.95 -3.58
C PHE A 74 -5.09 -5.43 -2.15
N ASN A 75 -5.53 -6.32 -1.26
CA ASN A 75 -5.42 -6.14 0.16
C ASN A 75 -5.03 -7.44 0.86
N SER A 76 -4.24 -7.34 1.92
CA SER A 76 -3.84 -8.49 2.70
C SER A 76 -3.56 -8.15 4.15
N VAL A 77 -3.78 -9.12 5.03
CA VAL A 77 -3.44 -9.01 6.44
C VAL A 77 -2.84 -10.30 6.96
N THR A 78 -1.66 -10.21 7.56
CA THR A 78 -1.04 -11.32 8.28
C THR A 78 -1.04 -10.97 9.75
N VAL A 79 -1.58 -11.86 10.59
CA VAL A 79 -1.54 -11.73 12.06
C VAL A 79 -0.90 -12.98 12.63
N THR A 80 0.16 -12.78 13.42
CA THR A 80 0.93 -13.84 14.06
C THR A 80 0.99 -13.59 15.56
N LYS A 81 0.58 -14.58 16.35
CA LYS A 81 0.80 -14.60 17.80
C LYS A 81 2.25 -14.93 18.08
N GLN A 82 2.97 -14.05 18.77
CA GLN A 82 4.33 -14.33 19.20
C GLN A 82 4.30 -15.18 20.48
N PRO A 83 5.16 -16.21 20.58
CA PRO A 83 5.37 -16.90 21.84
C PRO A 83 6.04 -15.92 22.82
N THR A 84 5.49 -15.79 24.01
CA THR A 84 6.09 -14.96 25.05
C THR A 84 7.30 -15.71 25.63
N ILE A 85 8.51 -15.25 25.32
CA ILE A 85 9.75 -15.86 25.80
C ILE A 85 10.07 -15.30 27.18
N ASN A 86 9.91 -16.12 28.22
CA ASN A 86 10.45 -15.82 29.54
C ASN A 86 11.98 -15.96 29.49
N ALA A 87 12.67 -14.83 29.29
CA ALA A 87 14.13 -14.75 29.16
C ALA A 87 14.92 -15.27 30.39
N LYS A 88 14.25 -15.57 31.51
CA LYS A 88 14.91 -16.10 32.72
C LYS A 88 15.15 -17.60 32.72
N GLN A 89 14.53 -18.40 31.84
CA GLN A 89 14.60 -19.87 31.96
C GLN A 89 14.81 -20.66 30.66
N GLY A 90 14.81 -20.05 29.48
CA GLY A 90 15.10 -20.78 28.23
C GLY A 90 14.10 -21.88 27.86
N ILE A 91 12.93 -21.90 28.51
CA ILE A 91 11.83 -22.84 28.26
C ILE A 91 10.72 -22.08 27.53
N VAL A 92 10.26 -22.62 26.39
CA VAL A 92 9.06 -22.14 25.69
C VAL A 92 7.84 -22.70 26.43
N GLU A 93 7.29 -21.93 27.36
CA GLU A 93 6.06 -22.31 28.07
C GLU A 93 4.80 -21.87 27.31
N TYR A 94 4.00 -22.85 26.88
CA TYR A 94 2.65 -22.66 26.35
C TYR A 94 1.59 -22.65 27.48
N GLY A 95 1.92 -22.09 28.65
CA GLY A 95 1.00 -21.91 29.78
C GLY A 95 0.17 -20.62 29.67
N PRO A 96 -0.86 -20.42 30.51
CA PRO A 96 -1.66 -19.20 30.52
C PRO A 96 -0.79 -18.02 30.97
N GLN A 97 -0.22 -17.30 30.01
CA GLN A 97 0.63 -16.15 30.26
C GLN A 97 -0.22 -14.90 30.50
N ALA A 98 0.13 -14.11 31.52
CA ALA A 98 -0.48 -12.81 31.79
C ALA A 98 -0.39 -11.88 30.57
N THR A 99 0.62 -12.05 29.72
CA THR A 99 0.92 -11.13 28.63
C THR A 99 1.02 -11.85 27.27
N GLN A 100 0.28 -11.37 26.26
CA GLN A 100 0.30 -11.92 24.89
C GLN A 100 0.66 -10.85 23.88
N THR A 101 1.64 -11.13 23.03
CA THR A 101 2.10 -10.23 21.96
C THR A 101 1.66 -10.73 20.60
N TYR A 102 1.15 -9.81 19.77
CA TYR A 102 0.73 -10.07 18.40
C TYR A 102 1.49 -9.15 17.46
N VAL A 103 1.88 -9.69 16.32
CA VAL A 103 2.50 -8.94 15.22
C VAL A 103 1.58 -9.05 14.02
N MET A 104 1.38 -7.93 13.37
CA MET A 104 0.56 -7.83 12.19
C MET A 104 1.23 -7.01 11.11
N THR A 105 1.00 -7.44 9.88
CA THR A 105 1.32 -6.69 8.67
C THR A 105 0.07 -6.62 7.82
N SER A 106 -0.39 -5.40 7.55
CA SER A 106 -1.47 -5.13 6.61
C SER A 106 -0.89 -4.48 5.37
N SER A 107 -1.14 -5.05 4.20
CA SER A 107 -0.61 -4.55 2.94
C SER A 107 -1.75 -4.18 2.00
N GLN A 108 -1.74 -2.96 1.49
CA GLN A 108 -2.66 -2.49 0.46
C GLN A 108 -1.85 -1.93 -0.70
N GLY A 109 -2.29 -2.16 -1.93
CA GLY A 109 -1.62 -1.58 -3.08
C GLY A 109 -2.26 -1.95 -4.41
N ALA A 110 -1.56 -1.57 -5.47
CA ALA A 110 -1.88 -1.97 -6.82
C ALA A 110 -0.66 -2.65 -7.46
N LYS A 111 -0.92 -3.65 -8.30
CA LYS A 111 0.07 -4.31 -9.16
C LYS A 111 -0.43 -4.31 -10.60
N ALA A 112 0.48 -4.35 -11.57
CA ALA A 112 0.10 -4.55 -12.95
C ALA A 112 -0.44 -5.98 -13.17
N LEU A 113 -1.20 -6.21 -14.25
CA LEU A 113 -1.69 -7.55 -14.62
C LEU A 113 -0.59 -8.61 -14.71
N PHE A 114 0.65 -8.20 -15.03
CA PHE A 114 1.83 -9.07 -15.10
C PHE A 114 2.57 -9.24 -13.75
N GLY A 115 1.98 -8.81 -12.65
CA GLY A 115 2.42 -9.13 -11.28
C GLY A 115 3.41 -8.15 -10.64
N ASN A 116 3.91 -7.15 -11.37
CA ASN A 116 4.80 -6.13 -10.79
C ASN A 116 4.00 -5.13 -9.96
N THR A 117 4.37 -4.97 -8.68
CA THR A 117 3.78 -3.96 -7.80
C THR A 117 4.03 -2.55 -8.35
N LEU A 118 2.98 -1.75 -8.44
CA LEU A 118 3.02 -0.35 -8.87
C LEU A 118 3.26 0.56 -7.67
N TYR A 119 2.55 0.32 -6.59
CA TYR A 119 2.78 0.95 -5.28
C TYR A 119 2.10 0.12 -4.19
N GLN A 120 2.64 0.19 -2.98
CA GLN A 120 2.14 -0.56 -1.84
C GLN A 120 2.42 0.20 -0.54
N LEU A 121 1.42 0.20 0.34
CA LEU A 121 1.55 0.55 1.75
C LEU A 121 1.54 -0.72 2.58
N ASP A 122 2.62 -0.97 3.29
CA ASP A 122 2.70 -1.94 4.37
C ASP A 122 2.57 -1.22 5.70
N TYR A 123 1.57 -1.58 6.47
CA TYR A 123 1.38 -1.08 7.82
C TYR A 123 1.57 -2.20 8.82
N ASN A 124 2.65 -2.06 9.61
CA ASN A 124 3.09 -3.07 10.56
C ASN A 124 2.71 -2.62 11.95
N THR A 125 2.24 -3.54 12.77
CA THR A 125 1.93 -3.26 14.17
C THR A 125 2.30 -4.42 15.06
N ASN A 126 2.98 -4.10 16.15
CA ASN A 126 3.15 -4.97 17.28
C ASN A 126 2.30 -4.45 18.43
N TRP A 127 1.49 -5.29 19.06
CA TRP A 127 0.78 -4.93 20.28
C TRP A 127 0.80 -6.06 21.29
N THR A 128 0.72 -5.67 22.55
CA THR A 128 0.77 -6.58 23.68
C THR A 128 -0.42 -6.35 24.59
N PHE A 129 -1.10 -7.44 24.97
CA PHE A 129 -2.22 -7.44 25.90
C PHE A 129 -1.83 -8.02 27.25
N ASP A 130 -2.40 -7.48 28.33
CA ASP A 130 -2.51 -8.15 29.62
C ASP A 130 -3.99 -8.36 29.96
N GLN A 131 -4.43 -9.63 29.97
CA GLN A 131 -5.81 -10.11 30.19
C GLN A 131 -6.91 -9.41 29.37
N ASN A 132 -7.16 -8.11 29.61
CA ASN A 132 -8.19 -7.27 29.03
C ASN A 132 -7.72 -5.87 28.59
N THR A 133 -6.43 -5.55 28.56
CA THR A 133 -5.95 -4.21 28.16
C THR A 133 -4.72 -4.29 27.27
N VAL A 134 -4.66 -3.46 26.20
CA VAL A 134 -3.40 -3.28 25.45
C VAL A 134 -2.47 -2.49 26.36
N ILE A 135 -1.36 -3.10 26.75
CA ILE A 135 -0.36 -2.47 27.63
C ILE A 135 0.73 -1.77 26.82
N SER A 136 0.98 -2.19 25.59
CA SER A 136 1.91 -1.55 24.69
C SER A 136 1.56 -1.83 23.24
N SER A 137 1.89 -0.88 22.38
CA SER A 137 1.69 -1.03 20.95
C SER A 137 2.57 -0.05 20.20
N TYR A 138 3.08 -0.52 19.07
CA TYR A 138 3.99 0.22 18.22
C TYR A 138 3.68 -0.11 16.77
N SER A 139 3.57 0.93 15.95
CA SER A 139 3.19 0.83 14.56
C SER A 139 4.11 1.64 13.66
N TRP A 140 4.40 1.11 12.48
CA TRP A 140 5.18 1.80 11.47
C TRP A 140 4.66 1.48 10.08
N ALA A 141 4.78 2.47 9.19
CA ALA A 141 4.46 2.31 7.79
C ALA A 141 5.75 2.13 6.98
N SER A 142 5.71 1.23 6.01
CA SER A 142 6.70 1.11 4.95
C SER A 142 5.99 1.17 3.61
N VAL A 143 6.68 1.65 2.59
CA VAL A 143 6.12 1.80 1.25
C VAL A 143 7.03 1.17 0.21
N LEU A 144 6.41 0.62 -0.81
CA LEU A 144 7.07 0.28 -2.07
C LEU A 144 6.54 1.23 -3.14
N ASN A 145 7.44 1.91 -3.83
CA ASN A 145 7.13 2.66 -5.04
C ASN A 145 7.68 1.90 -6.25
N GLY A 146 6.79 1.21 -6.93
CA GLY A 146 7.09 0.48 -8.15
C GLY A 146 7.18 1.39 -9.37
N PHE A 147 7.06 0.79 -10.56
CA PHE A 147 7.26 1.51 -11.81
C PHE A 147 6.19 2.60 -12.04
N GLY A 148 6.63 3.81 -12.38
CA GLY A 148 5.76 4.93 -12.74
C GLY A 148 5.19 5.72 -11.55
N TRP A 149 5.39 5.26 -10.31
CA TRP A 149 4.87 5.92 -9.11
C TRP A 149 5.98 6.46 -8.22
N SER A 150 5.73 7.65 -7.68
CA SER A 150 6.59 8.30 -6.70
C SER A 150 5.89 8.35 -5.35
N HIS A 151 6.59 7.95 -4.31
CA HIS A 151 6.14 8.17 -2.94
C HIS A 151 6.20 9.65 -2.60
N LYS A 152 5.14 10.17 -1.95
CA LYS A 152 5.06 11.57 -1.49
C LYS A 152 5.35 11.68 -0.01
N TYR A 153 4.57 10.98 0.79
CA TYR A 153 4.71 10.96 2.23
C TYR A 153 4.05 9.71 2.82
N THR A 154 4.42 9.43 4.06
CA THR A 154 3.82 8.37 4.89
C THR A 154 3.66 8.87 6.31
N THR A 155 2.56 8.51 6.95
CA THR A 155 2.33 8.77 8.38
C THR A 155 1.94 7.49 9.08
N SER A 156 2.34 7.37 10.35
CA SER A 156 1.90 6.31 11.25
C SER A 156 1.36 6.98 12.51
N ASN A 157 0.07 6.83 12.76
CA ASN A 157 -0.55 7.29 13.98
C ASN A 157 -0.62 6.11 14.94
N GLY A 158 0.09 6.21 16.07
CA GLY A 158 0.03 5.23 17.15
C GLY A 158 -1.38 5.16 17.77
N PRO A 159 -1.65 4.13 18.57
CA PRO A 159 -3.01 3.81 18.96
C PRO A 159 -3.67 4.83 19.89
N GLY A 160 -4.81 5.34 19.44
CA GLY A 160 -5.77 6.03 20.29
C GLY A 160 -6.51 5.03 21.17
N ILE A 161 -6.67 5.41 22.45
CA ILE A 161 -7.39 4.59 23.43
C ILE A 161 -8.85 5.04 23.45
N LEU A 162 -9.75 4.11 23.16
CA LEU A 162 -11.19 4.28 23.18
C LEU A 162 -11.84 3.34 24.20
N ASP A 163 -13.10 3.63 24.55
CA ASP A 163 -13.92 2.79 25.43
C ASP A 163 -13.20 2.44 26.75
N SER A 164 -12.69 3.46 27.45
CA SER A 164 -12.01 3.31 28.73
C SER A 164 -10.82 2.33 28.73
N GLY A 165 -10.11 2.17 27.61
CA GLY A 165 -8.98 1.23 27.51
C GLY A 165 -9.32 -0.11 26.87
N ARG A 166 -10.55 -0.29 26.40
CA ARG A 166 -11.03 -1.58 25.87
C ARG A 166 -10.93 -1.68 24.35
N THR A 167 -10.72 -0.56 23.67
CA THR A 167 -10.53 -0.52 22.23
C THR A 167 -9.32 0.34 21.91
N HIS A 168 -8.46 -0.15 21.03
CA HIS A 168 -7.28 0.57 20.57
C HIS A 168 -7.34 0.68 19.05
N GLU A 169 -7.18 1.90 18.54
CA GLU A 169 -7.28 2.19 17.11
C GLU A 169 -6.06 2.94 16.60
N TRP A 170 -5.53 2.52 15.46
CA TRP A 170 -4.38 3.15 14.84
C TRP A 170 -4.51 3.15 13.32
N ALA A 171 -3.76 4.03 12.66
CA ALA A 171 -3.86 4.21 11.22
C ALA A 171 -2.51 4.55 10.59
N GLY A 172 -2.25 3.92 9.44
CA GLY A 172 -1.11 4.19 8.59
C GLY A 172 -1.60 4.77 7.27
N THR A 173 -0.95 5.82 6.81
CA THR A 173 -1.30 6.49 5.54
C THR A 173 -0.06 6.57 4.66
N ALA A 174 -0.23 6.37 3.35
CA ALA A 174 0.78 6.69 2.35
C ALA A 174 0.15 7.37 1.15
N ALA A 175 0.80 8.41 0.64
CA ALA A 175 0.42 9.06 -0.60
C ALA A 175 1.44 8.80 -1.70
N PHE A 176 0.94 8.58 -2.91
CA PHE A 176 1.73 8.33 -4.11
C PHE A 176 1.23 9.21 -5.25
N ALA A 177 2.15 9.53 -6.16
CA ALA A 177 1.81 10.27 -7.37
C ALA A 177 2.57 9.79 -8.60
N ILE A 178 2.00 10.03 -9.77
CA ILE A 178 2.72 10.07 -11.03
C ILE A 178 3.12 11.53 -11.27
N THR A 179 4.42 11.79 -11.41
CA THR A 179 4.95 13.15 -11.62
C THR A 179 5.56 13.27 -13.02
N VAL A 180 5.09 14.24 -13.81
CA VAL A 180 5.60 14.56 -15.15
C VAL A 180 6.05 16.02 -15.16
N ALA A 181 7.33 16.26 -15.49
CA ALA A 181 7.92 17.61 -15.52
C ALA A 181 7.73 18.42 -14.21
N GLY A 182 7.68 17.74 -13.06
CA GLY A 182 7.49 18.36 -11.75
C GLY A 182 6.02 18.63 -11.37
N ILE A 183 5.06 18.24 -12.22
CA ILE A 183 3.62 18.35 -11.97
C ILE A 183 3.08 16.95 -11.64
N ASP A 184 2.29 16.85 -10.58
CA ASP A 184 1.57 15.61 -10.26
C ASP A 184 0.36 15.49 -11.18
N VAL A 185 0.32 14.41 -11.96
CA VAL A 185 -0.74 14.16 -12.95
C VAL A 185 -1.72 13.07 -12.49
N SER A 186 -1.35 12.30 -11.47
CA SER A 186 -2.23 11.33 -10.80
C SER A 186 -1.78 11.21 -9.36
N ASN A 187 -2.73 11.16 -8.43
CA ASN A 187 -2.46 11.00 -7.00
C ASN A 187 -3.34 9.90 -6.42
N THR A 188 -2.81 9.16 -5.45
CA THR A 188 -3.60 8.21 -4.66
C THR A 188 -3.10 8.17 -3.23
N THR A 189 -4.04 7.99 -2.31
CA THR A 189 -3.73 7.84 -0.88
C THR A 189 -4.28 6.52 -0.39
N LEU A 190 -3.42 5.72 0.24
CA LEU A 190 -3.79 4.46 0.87
C LEU A 190 -3.84 4.68 2.38
N ILE A 191 -4.90 4.20 3.04
CA ILE A 191 -5.03 4.25 4.49
C ILE A 191 -5.43 2.87 5.00
N ASN A 192 -4.57 2.30 5.83
CA ASN A 192 -4.87 1.11 6.61
C ASN A 192 -5.28 1.52 8.02
N ARG A 193 -6.52 1.19 8.42
CA ARG A 193 -7.01 1.40 9.79
C ARG A 193 -7.14 0.08 10.52
N HIS A 194 -6.74 0.11 11.76
CA HIS A 194 -6.69 -1.04 12.63
C HIS A 194 -7.43 -0.74 13.90
N ARG A 195 -8.20 -1.73 14.38
CA ARG A 195 -8.89 -1.69 15.65
C ARG A 195 -8.69 -3.03 16.34
N VAL A 196 -8.17 -3.04 17.55
CA VAL A 196 -8.21 -4.23 18.39
C VAL A 196 -9.07 -3.97 19.60
N ARG A 197 -9.89 -4.97 19.97
CA ARG A 197 -10.69 -4.98 21.18
C ARG A 197 -9.97 -5.73 22.30
N HIS A 198 -10.36 -5.45 23.54
CA HIS A 198 -9.79 -6.04 24.74
C HIS A 198 -9.77 -7.58 24.78
N ASN A 199 -10.68 -8.23 24.05
CA ASN A 199 -10.78 -9.68 23.94
C ASN A 199 -9.81 -10.27 22.90
N GLY A 200 -8.90 -9.46 22.35
CA GLY A 200 -7.95 -9.87 21.30
C GLY A 200 -8.56 -9.94 19.90
N THR A 201 -9.87 -9.70 19.74
CA THR A 201 -10.49 -9.63 18.41
C THR A 201 -9.98 -8.40 17.67
N TYR A 202 -9.63 -8.61 16.42
CA TYR A 202 -9.00 -7.61 15.59
C TYR A 202 -9.91 -7.32 14.40
N ALA A 203 -10.15 -6.03 14.17
CA ALA A 203 -10.83 -5.53 13.01
C ALA A 203 -9.86 -4.67 12.20
N TRP A 204 -9.92 -4.86 10.91
CA TRP A 204 -9.21 -4.07 9.94
C TRP A 204 -10.24 -3.36 9.07
N THR A 205 -10.00 -2.09 8.81
CA THR A 205 -10.76 -1.35 7.82
C THR A 205 -9.79 -0.71 6.86
N TYR A 206 -10.05 -0.93 5.59
CA TYR A 206 -9.57 -0.02 4.56
C TYR A 206 -10.42 1.25 4.69
N ASP A 207 -9.78 2.40 4.71
CA ASP A 207 -10.47 3.69 4.60
C ASP A 207 -9.72 4.53 3.57
N GLN A 208 -10.42 5.47 2.96
CA GLN A 208 -9.81 6.54 2.21
C GLN A 208 -10.52 7.83 2.62
N THR A 209 -9.92 8.57 3.55
CA THR A 209 -10.33 9.95 3.79
C THR A 209 -9.78 10.82 2.68
N GLY A 210 -10.70 11.34 1.87
CA GLY A 210 -10.56 12.69 1.32
C GLY A 210 -10.87 13.71 2.41
#